data_AF-A0AAD7NW50-F1
#
_entry.id   AF-A0AAD7NW50-F1
#
_cell.length_a   1.000
_cell.length_b   1.000
_cell.length_c   1.000
_cell.angle_alpha   90.00
_cell.angle_beta   90.00
_cell.angle_gamma   90.00
#
_symmetry.space_group_name_H-M   'P 1'
#
loop_
_entity.id
_entity.type
_entity.pdbx_description
1 polymer ?
#
loop_
_entity_poly.entity_id
_entity_poly.type
_entity_poly.pdbx_seq_one_letter_code
_entity_poly.pdbx_strand_id
1 'polypeptide(L)'
;LFFFSLACLLASTIVRARPLRWTIFLLIFTTNTYLVFSTTGNAVSDYFIGSVLVSGVSTVADYALVTNIHRDFRIVGQKDAIPDTAPLVQRFRWGFRLFLAPHGVGWEHEPWGIFRSRVPVDTPKWRFIMCQLASVIYYLLLLDAASIYNRANPVFLVGGPPINSRPLLWRCVDICSFAVTQISQQSILQCVLSITSVSINYSRPHNWLGPFGYWGDAYTLRR
;
A
#
# COMPACT_ATOMS: atom_id res chain seq x y z
N LEU A 1 -10.19 14.66 10.32
CA LEU A 1 -9.19 15.13 9.33
C LEU A 1 -8.54 13.99 8.53
N PHE A 2 -8.08 12.91 9.17
CA PHE A 2 -7.52 11.75 8.44
C PHE A 2 -8.49 11.15 7.39
N PHE A 3 -9.73 10.82 7.79
CA PHE A 3 -10.77 10.34 6.85
C PHE A 3 -11.13 11.36 5.76
N PHE A 4 -10.98 12.65 6.06
CA PHE A 4 -11.19 13.71 5.07
C PHE A 4 -10.08 13.70 4.01
N SER A 5 -8.81 13.54 4.40
CA SER A 5 -7.71 13.34 3.44
C SER A 5 -7.95 12.11 2.56
N LEU A 6 -8.43 10.99 3.12
CA LEU A 6 -8.77 9.79 2.34
C LEU A 6 -9.91 10.04 1.35
N ALA A 7 -10.94 10.79 1.75
CA ALA A 7 -12.02 11.17 0.86
C ALA A 7 -11.53 12.09 -0.28
N CYS A 8 -10.64 13.04 0.02
CA CYS A 8 -10.04 13.92 -0.98
C CYS A 8 -9.10 13.15 -1.94
N LEU A 9 -8.36 12.16 -1.44
CA LEU A 9 -7.58 11.21 -2.23
C LEU A 9 -8.47 10.50 -3.26
N LEU A 10 -9.58 9.93 -2.82
CA LEU A 10 -10.56 9.31 -3.72
C LEU A 10 -11.15 10.32 -4.70
N ALA A 11 -11.49 11.53 -4.24
CA ALA A 11 -12.01 12.59 -5.10
C ALA A 11 -11.01 12.99 -6.21
N SER A 12 -9.70 12.99 -5.92
CA SER A 12 -8.66 13.29 -6.90
C SER A 12 -8.69 12.32 -8.09
N THR A 13 -9.06 11.06 -7.87
CA THR A 13 -9.17 10.03 -8.92
C THR A 13 -10.41 10.19 -9.81
N ILE A 14 -11.37 11.04 -9.42
CA ILE A 14 -12.65 11.23 -10.12
C ILE A 14 -12.64 12.54 -10.92
N VAL A 15 -11.90 13.53 -10.43
CA VAL A 15 -11.94 14.90 -10.95
C VAL A 15 -11.17 15.04 -12.27
N ARG A 16 -11.88 15.56 -13.28
CA ARG A 16 -11.39 15.76 -14.66
C ARG A 16 -10.60 17.06 -14.83
N ALA A 17 -11.08 18.15 -14.23
CA ALA A 17 -10.55 19.48 -14.50
C ALA A 17 -9.15 19.65 -13.90
N ARG A 18 -8.14 19.89 -14.74
CA ARG A 18 -6.76 20.20 -14.32
C ARG A 18 -6.69 21.28 -13.22
N PRO A 19 -7.39 22.43 -13.28
CA PRO A 19 -7.32 23.40 -12.19
C PRO A 19 -7.90 22.88 -10.88
N LEU A 20 -8.93 22.01 -10.94
CA LEU A 20 -9.54 21.42 -9.75
C LEU A 20 -8.65 20.32 -9.13
N ARG A 21 -7.82 19.65 -9.93
CA ARG A 21 -6.81 18.72 -9.41
C ARG A 21 -5.75 19.43 -8.58
N TRP A 22 -5.32 20.62 -9.02
CA TRP A 22 -4.38 21.46 -8.27
C TRP A 22 -4.96 21.93 -6.93
N THR A 23 -6.22 22.36 -6.90
CA THR A 23 -6.86 22.77 -5.64
C THR A 23 -7.03 21.59 -4.68
N ILE A 24 -7.40 20.41 -5.18
CA ILE A 24 -7.47 19.17 -4.38
C ILE A 24 -6.09 18.79 -3.84
N PHE A 25 -5.04 18.88 -4.66
CA PHE A 25 -3.67 18.63 -4.22
C PHE A 25 -3.26 19.58 -3.09
N LEU A 26 -3.48 20.90 -3.25
CA LEU A 26 -3.17 21.88 -2.21
C LEU A 26 -3.95 21.63 -0.92
N LEU A 27 -5.23 21.26 -1.02
CA LEU A 27 -6.07 20.92 0.13
C LEU A 27 -5.54 19.67 0.88
N ILE A 28 -5.16 18.63 0.15
CA ILE A 28 -4.59 17.41 0.73
C ILE A 28 -3.22 17.70 1.35
N PHE A 29 -2.37 18.45 0.65
CA PHE A 29 -1.04 18.81 1.11
C PHE A 29 -1.11 19.62 2.42
N THR A 30 -1.94 20.65 2.46
CA THR A 30 -2.14 21.48 3.66
C THR A 30 -2.72 20.69 4.83
N THR A 31 -3.78 19.89 4.58
CA THR A 31 -4.40 19.06 5.61
C THR A 31 -3.42 18.02 6.16
N ASN A 32 -2.64 17.36 5.30
CA ASN A 32 -1.68 16.35 5.72
C ASN A 32 -0.50 16.96 6.45
N THR A 33 -0.03 18.13 6.02
CA THR A 33 1.01 18.88 6.75
C THR A 33 0.54 19.22 8.16
N TYR A 34 -0.70 19.73 8.30
CA TYR A 34 -1.28 20.00 9.62
C TYR A 34 -1.38 18.73 10.49
N LEU A 35 -1.80 17.61 9.91
CA LEU A 35 -1.92 16.34 10.62
C LEU A 35 -0.57 15.77 11.05
N VAL A 36 0.50 15.96 10.26
CA VAL A 36 1.86 15.54 10.64
C VAL A 36 2.36 16.29 11.88
N PHE A 37 1.96 17.55 12.06
CA PHE A 37 2.25 18.31 13.28
C PHE A 37 1.31 18.00 14.45
N SER A 38 0.26 17.20 14.23
CA SER A 38 -0.68 16.78 15.27
C SER A 38 -0.28 15.41 15.82
N THR A 39 0.27 15.36 17.03
CA THR A 39 0.66 14.10 17.69
C THR A 39 -0.54 13.45 18.39
N THR A 40 -0.61 12.11 18.31
CA THR A 40 -1.55 11.29 19.09
C THR A 40 -0.99 10.92 20.48
N GLY A 41 0.23 11.33 20.79
CA GLY A 41 0.95 10.96 22.02
C GLY A 41 1.58 9.56 21.99
N ASN A 42 1.41 8.82 20.89
CA ASN A 42 2.04 7.51 20.68
C ASN A 42 2.94 7.55 19.44
N ALA A 43 4.24 7.47 19.65
CA ALA A 43 5.25 7.57 18.59
C ALA A 43 5.08 6.54 17.47
N VAL A 44 4.63 5.32 17.79
CA VAL A 44 4.42 4.26 16.77
C VAL A 44 3.20 4.59 15.91
N SER A 45 2.11 5.03 16.54
CA SER A 45 0.92 5.47 15.83
C SER A 45 1.17 6.71 15.00
N ASP A 46 1.92 7.68 15.54
CA ASP A 46 2.29 8.92 14.83
C ASP A 46 3.18 8.63 13.62
N TYR A 47 4.17 7.74 13.76
CA TYR A 47 5.00 7.30 12.64
C TYR A 47 4.17 6.62 11.55
N PHE A 48 3.26 5.72 11.93
CA PHE A 48 2.39 5.03 10.98
C PHE A 48 1.45 6.00 10.25
N ILE A 49 0.77 6.88 10.99
CA ILE A 49 -0.12 7.90 10.44
C ILE A 49 0.67 8.82 9.51
N GLY A 50 1.82 9.33 9.97
CA GLY A 50 2.71 10.17 9.17
C GLY A 50 3.13 9.50 7.86
N SER A 51 3.52 8.22 7.92
CA SER A 51 3.90 7.44 6.74
C SER A 51 2.75 7.31 5.73
N VAL A 52 1.53 7.05 6.21
CA VAL A 52 0.33 6.98 5.35
C VAL A 52 0.02 8.35 4.73
N LEU A 53 0.13 9.43 5.51
CA LEU A 53 -0.12 10.80 5.02
C LEU A 53 0.88 11.21 3.94
N VAL A 54 2.17 10.97 4.15
CA VAL A 54 3.24 11.27 3.18
C VAL A 54 3.08 10.42 1.91
N SER A 55 2.76 9.14 2.06
CA SER A 55 2.47 8.26 0.93
C SER A 55 1.27 8.79 0.14
N GLY A 56 0.21 9.21 0.83
CA GLY A 56 -0.98 9.81 0.22
C GLY A 56 -0.67 11.08 -0.56
N VAL A 57 0.12 12.00 0.00
CA VAL A 57 0.58 13.21 -0.71
C VAL A 57 1.34 12.84 -1.98
N SER A 58 2.25 11.87 -1.88
CA SER A 58 3.07 11.42 -3.02
C SER A 58 2.21 10.82 -4.13
N THR A 59 1.24 9.99 -3.76
CA THR A 59 0.28 9.41 -4.71
C THR A 59 -0.56 10.48 -5.40
N VAL A 60 -1.07 11.46 -4.66
CA VAL A 60 -1.83 12.56 -5.28
C VAL A 60 -0.94 13.43 -6.14
N ALA A 61 0.30 13.69 -5.74
CA ALA A 61 1.24 14.45 -6.55
C ALA A 61 1.45 13.76 -7.91
N ASP A 62 1.68 12.46 -7.92
CA ASP A 62 1.78 11.69 -9.16
C ASP A 62 0.49 11.78 -9.98
N TYR A 63 -0.65 11.48 -9.37
CA TYR A 63 -1.97 11.42 -10.00
C TYR A 63 -2.52 12.78 -10.48
N ALA A 64 -2.20 13.86 -9.79
CA ALA A 64 -2.73 15.19 -10.07
C ALA A 64 -1.77 16.03 -10.94
N LEU A 65 -0.46 15.91 -10.70
CA LEU A 65 0.55 16.80 -11.29
C LEU A 65 1.33 16.14 -12.43
N VAL A 66 1.70 14.87 -12.27
CA VAL A 66 2.62 14.19 -13.20
C VAL A 66 1.85 13.44 -14.28
N THR A 67 0.92 12.59 -13.86
CA THR A 67 0.29 11.59 -14.72
C THR A 67 -1.19 11.90 -14.94
N ASN A 68 -1.69 11.76 -16.16
CA ASN A 68 -3.12 11.94 -16.40
C ASN A 68 -3.85 10.62 -16.17
N ILE A 69 -4.31 10.43 -14.94
CA ILE A 69 -4.98 9.20 -14.46
C ILE A 69 -5.96 8.62 -15.49
N HIS A 70 -6.86 9.44 -16.04
CA HIS A 70 -7.92 8.96 -16.95
C HIS A 70 -7.44 8.60 -18.35
N ARG A 71 -6.25 9.03 -18.75
CA ARG A 71 -5.68 8.78 -20.09
C ARG A 71 -4.66 7.65 -20.05
N ASP A 72 -3.82 7.65 -19.02
CA ASP A 72 -2.60 6.85 -18.97
C ASP A 72 -2.81 5.52 -18.23
N PHE A 73 -3.77 5.45 -17.30
CA PHE A 73 -4.09 4.21 -16.59
C PHE A 73 -5.22 3.45 -17.26
N ARG A 74 -5.01 2.14 -17.45
CA ARG A 74 -6.00 1.24 -18.05
C ARG A 74 -6.07 -0.07 -17.28
N ILE A 75 -7.27 -0.62 -17.17
CA ILE A 75 -7.48 -1.96 -16.63
C ILE A 75 -7.08 -2.96 -17.71
N VAL A 76 -6.45 -4.08 -17.34
CA VAL A 76 -6.05 -5.13 -18.31
C VAL A 76 -7.28 -5.58 -19.13
N GLY A 77 -7.17 -5.52 -20.45
CA GLY A 77 -8.24 -5.86 -21.39
C GLY A 77 -9.20 -4.71 -21.73
N GLN A 78 -9.00 -3.51 -21.17
CA GLN A 78 -9.75 -2.31 -21.51
C GLN A 78 -9.15 -1.65 -22.77
N LYS A 79 -9.87 -1.70 -23.90
CA LYS A 79 -9.38 -1.15 -25.19
C LYS A 79 -9.16 0.37 -25.16
N ASP A 80 -10.10 1.10 -24.56
CA ASP A 80 -10.08 2.57 -24.51
C ASP A 80 -10.01 3.06 -23.07
N ALA A 81 -9.28 4.16 -22.85
CA ALA A 81 -9.27 4.86 -21.57
C ALA A 81 -10.71 5.26 -21.19
N ILE A 82 -11.00 5.50 -19.89
CA ILE A 82 -12.36 5.86 -19.50
C ILE A 82 -12.81 7.09 -20.31
N PRO A 83 -13.92 7.00 -21.05
CA PRO A 83 -14.39 8.11 -21.83
C PRO A 83 -14.60 9.32 -20.94
N ASP A 84 -14.17 10.48 -21.42
CA ASP A 84 -14.33 11.77 -20.76
C ASP A 84 -15.80 12.16 -20.51
N THR A 85 -16.74 11.41 -21.10
CA THR A 85 -18.19 11.51 -20.99
C THR A 85 -18.82 10.49 -20.04
N ALA A 86 -18.04 9.57 -19.46
CA ALA A 86 -18.57 8.53 -18.58
C ALA A 86 -19.25 9.13 -17.34
N PRO A 87 -20.39 8.57 -16.87
CA PRO A 87 -21.11 9.05 -15.70
C PRO A 87 -20.26 8.95 -14.42
N LEU A 88 -20.55 9.83 -13.45
CA LEU A 88 -19.80 9.95 -12.19
C LEU A 88 -19.66 8.62 -11.44
N VAL A 89 -20.72 7.80 -11.43
CA VAL A 89 -20.71 6.48 -10.77
C VAL A 89 -19.70 5.53 -11.40
N GLN A 90 -19.55 5.56 -12.73
CA GLN A 90 -18.60 4.72 -13.45
C GLN A 90 -17.16 5.15 -13.14
N ARG A 91 -16.91 6.46 -13.06
CA ARG A 91 -15.61 7.01 -12.65
C ARG A 91 -15.28 6.71 -11.20
N PHE A 92 -16.26 6.85 -10.31
CA PHE A 92 -16.10 6.49 -8.90
C PHE A 92 -15.72 5.01 -8.78
N ARG A 93 -16.46 4.12 -9.46
CA ARG A 93 -16.16 2.69 -9.45
C ARG A 93 -14.75 2.41 -9.97
N TRP A 94 -14.33 3.07 -11.03
CA TRP A 94 -12.99 2.91 -11.62
C TRP A 94 -11.88 3.48 -10.72
N GLY A 95 -12.06 4.67 -10.15
CA GLY A 95 -11.10 5.28 -9.23
C GLY A 95 -10.97 4.46 -7.94
N PHE A 96 -12.09 3.92 -7.45
CA PHE A 96 -12.10 2.98 -6.34
C PHE A 96 -11.38 1.68 -6.67
N ARG A 97 -11.48 1.16 -7.91
CA ARG A 97 -10.66 0.02 -8.35
C ARG A 97 -9.17 0.34 -8.33
N LEU A 98 -8.79 1.55 -8.74
CA LEU A 98 -7.40 1.99 -8.77
C LEU A 98 -6.86 2.15 -7.35
N PHE A 99 -7.64 2.75 -6.46
CA PHE A 99 -7.31 2.92 -5.04
C PHE A 99 -7.12 1.57 -4.32
N LEU A 100 -7.95 0.57 -4.67
CA LEU A 100 -7.87 -0.78 -4.11
C LEU A 100 -6.91 -1.72 -4.85
N ALA A 101 -6.15 -1.24 -5.84
CA ALA A 101 -5.17 -2.02 -6.56
C ALA A 101 -3.76 -1.71 -6.04
N PRO A 102 -3.35 -2.25 -4.88
CA PRO A 102 -1.96 -2.12 -4.44
C PRO A 102 -1.05 -2.66 -5.54
N HIS A 103 0.00 -1.89 -5.89
CA HIS A 103 0.95 -2.20 -6.96
C HIS A 103 0.37 -2.25 -8.39
N GLY A 104 -0.82 -1.69 -8.63
CA GLY A 104 -1.41 -1.66 -9.97
C GLY A 104 -1.88 -3.03 -10.45
N VAL A 105 -2.12 -3.98 -9.55
CA VAL A 105 -2.61 -5.33 -9.88
C VAL A 105 -3.89 -5.28 -10.74
N GLY A 106 -3.87 -5.92 -11.90
CA GLY A 106 -4.98 -5.92 -12.86
C GLY A 106 -5.04 -4.66 -13.74
N TRP A 107 -3.99 -3.85 -13.75
CA TRP A 107 -3.83 -2.67 -14.61
C TRP A 107 -2.68 -2.86 -15.61
N GLU A 108 -2.68 -2.11 -16.70
CA GLU A 108 -1.65 -2.23 -17.75
C GLU A 108 -0.25 -1.83 -17.25
N HIS A 109 -0.16 -0.93 -16.27
CA HIS A 109 1.10 -0.53 -15.63
C HIS A 109 1.55 -1.52 -14.55
N GLU A 110 0.83 -2.63 -14.37
CA GLU A 110 1.29 -3.72 -13.54
C GLU A 110 2.69 -4.14 -14.05
N PRO A 111 3.69 -4.27 -13.17
CA PRO A 111 5.04 -4.70 -13.57
C PRO A 111 5.05 -6.17 -14.01
N TRP A 112 4.53 -6.43 -15.20
CA TRP A 112 4.47 -7.75 -15.84
C TRP A 112 5.90 -8.28 -16.02
N GLY A 113 6.21 -9.38 -15.33
CA GLY A 113 7.48 -10.10 -15.44
C GLY A 113 8.36 -10.05 -14.19
N ILE A 114 8.21 -9.05 -13.31
CA ILE A 114 8.98 -8.96 -12.06
C ILE A 114 8.28 -9.72 -10.93
N PHE A 115 6.95 -9.62 -10.86
CA PHE A 115 6.15 -10.31 -9.86
C PHE A 115 5.35 -11.42 -10.53
N ARG A 116 5.91 -12.63 -10.58
CA ARG A 116 5.15 -13.80 -11.04
C ARG A 116 4.07 -14.13 -10.00
N SER A 117 2.81 -14.14 -10.43
CA SER A 117 1.71 -14.66 -9.60
C SER A 117 2.05 -16.10 -9.22
N ARG A 118 2.24 -16.34 -7.92
CA ARG A 118 2.57 -17.68 -7.41
C ARG A 118 1.35 -18.58 -7.34
N VAL A 119 0.16 -18.06 -7.61
CA VAL A 119 -1.10 -18.78 -7.53
C VAL A 119 -1.47 -19.28 -8.93
N PRO A 120 -1.48 -20.60 -9.16
CA PRO A 120 -1.93 -21.18 -10.42
C PRO A 120 -3.33 -20.70 -10.81
N VAL A 121 -3.58 -20.51 -12.11
CA VAL A 121 -4.86 -20.01 -12.64
C VAL A 121 -6.04 -20.88 -12.18
N ASP A 122 -5.82 -22.18 -12.05
CA ASP A 122 -6.83 -23.19 -11.68
C ASP A 122 -7.01 -23.37 -10.16
N THR A 123 -6.46 -22.47 -9.34
CA THR A 123 -6.58 -22.60 -7.89
C THR A 123 -8.03 -22.36 -7.45
N PRO A 124 -8.68 -23.32 -6.76
CA PRO A 124 -10.05 -23.13 -6.29
C PRO A 124 -10.08 -22.07 -5.17
N LYS A 125 -11.15 -21.27 -5.15
CA LYS A 125 -11.30 -20.12 -4.23
C LYS A 125 -11.10 -20.50 -2.77
N TRP A 126 -11.68 -21.62 -2.33
CA TRP A 126 -11.57 -22.07 -0.94
C TRP A 126 -10.11 -22.36 -0.55
N ARG A 127 -9.34 -23.00 -1.44
CA ARG A 127 -7.92 -23.31 -1.20
C ARG A 127 -7.10 -22.04 -1.11
N PHE A 128 -7.35 -21.07 -1.99
CA PHE A 128 -6.72 -19.76 -1.91
C PHE A 128 -7.02 -19.07 -0.58
N ILE A 129 -8.30 -19.02 -0.16
CA ILE A 129 -8.70 -18.40 1.10
C ILE A 129 -8.01 -19.08 2.29
N MET A 130 -7.95 -20.42 2.32
CA MET A 130 -7.28 -21.16 3.40
C MET A 130 -5.77 -20.89 3.42
N CYS A 131 -5.11 -20.83 2.26
CA CYS A 131 -3.70 -20.46 2.17
C CYS A 131 -3.45 -19.02 2.66
N GLN A 132 -4.34 -18.08 2.32
CA GLN A 132 -4.23 -16.70 2.80
C GLN A 132 -4.50 -16.59 4.30
N LEU A 133 -5.46 -17.32 4.85
CA LEU A 133 -5.70 -17.39 6.29
C LEU A 133 -4.49 -17.96 7.04
N ALA A 134 -3.89 -19.04 6.55
CA ALA A 134 -2.66 -19.59 7.10
C ALA A 134 -1.51 -18.57 7.03
N SER A 135 -1.42 -17.80 5.94
CA SER A 135 -0.45 -16.71 5.79
C SER A 135 -0.69 -15.59 6.79
N VAL A 136 -1.95 -15.18 7.02
CA VAL A 136 -2.30 -14.19 8.05
C VAL A 136 -1.84 -14.66 9.43
N ILE A 137 -2.12 -15.91 9.79
CA ILE A 137 -1.69 -16.48 11.08
C ILE A 137 -0.16 -16.46 11.18
N TYR A 138 0.54 -16.90 10.14
CA TYR A 138 2.00 -16.87 10.10
C TYR A 138 2.57 -15.45 10.29
N TYR A 139 2.06 -14.46 9.56
CA TYR A 139 2.52 -13.08 9.68
C TYR A 139 2.10 -12.44 10.99
N LEU A 140 0.99 -12.84 11.61
CA LEU A 140 0.61 -12.40 12.94
C LEU A 140 1.60 -12.91 14.00
N LEU A 141 1.99 -14.18 13.94
CA LEU A 141 3.00 -14.74 14.83
C LEU A 141 4.36 -14.05 14.63
N LEU A 142 4.74 -13.80 13.37
CA LEU A 142 5.97 -13.09 13.06
C LEU A 142 5.94 -11.63 13.55
N LEU A 143 4.79 -10.96 13.40
CA LEU A 143 4.57 -9.61 13.91
C LEU A 143 4.64 -9.57 15.43
N ASP A 144 4.04 -10.54 16.12
CA ASP A 144 4.04 -10.62 17.58
C ASP A 144 5.47 -10.83 18.12
N ALA A 145 6.20 -11.79 17.55
CA ALA A 145 7.60 -12.04 17.91
C ALA A 145 8.49 -10.80 17.70
N ALA A 146 8.38 -10.14 16.54
CA ALA A 146 9.12 -8.91 16.26
C ALA A 146 8.70 -7.75 17.17
N SER A 147 7.41 -7.65 17.50
CA SER A 147 6.88 -6.62 18.41
C SER A 147 7.36 -6.83 19.84
N ILE A 148 7.42 -8.07 20.33
CA ILE A 148 7.97 -8.41 21.65
C ILE A 148 9.44 -7.99 21.71
N TYR A 149 10.23 -8.34 20.69
CA TYR A 149 11.63 -7.91 20.59
C TYR A 149 11.75 -6.38 20.61
N ASN A 150 10.97 -5.69 19.78
CA ASN A 150 11.05 -4.23 19.67
C ASN A 150 10.64 -3.53 20.98
N ARG A 151 9.67 -4.08 21.73
CA ARG A 151 9.27 -3.55 23.05
C ARG A 151 10.28 -3.83 24.15
N ALA A 152 10.94 -5.00 24.11
CA ALA A 152 11.96 -5.37 25.08
C ALA A 152 13.28 -4.63 24.86
N ASN A 153 13.49 -4.09 23.67
CA ASN A 153 14.73 -3.49 23.27
C ASN A 153 14.78 -1.98 23.61
N PRO A 154 15.70 -1.54 24.47
CA PRO A 154 15.75 -0.16 24.94
C PRO A 154 16.00 0.86 23.83
N VAL A 155 16.56 0.45 22.69
CA VAL A 155 16.81 1.33 21.54
C VAL A 155 15.52 1.87 20.92
N PHE A 156 14.40 1.15 21.05
CA PHE A 156 13.11 1.58 20.52
C PHE A 156 12.22 2.27 21.58
N LEU A 157 12.70 2.42 22.81
CA LEU A 157 11.98 3.11 23.87
C LEU A 157 12.22 4.62 23.80
N VAL A 158 11.23 5.41 24.24
CA VAL A 158 11.36 6.87 24.34
C VAL A 158 12.46 7.21 25.35
N GLY A 159 13.45 8.00 24.93
CA GLY A 159 14.63 8.29 25.74
C GLY A 159 15.68 7.17 25.77
N GLY A 160 15.52 6.14 24.94
CA GLY A 160 16.49 5.07 24.77
C GLY A 160 17.82 5.54 24.17
N PRO A 161 18.88 4.72 24.29
CA PRO A 161 20.17 5.02 23.69
C PRO A 161 20.05 5.04 22.16
N PRO A 162 20.81 5.91 21.45
CA PRO A 162 20.76 5.97 20.01
C PRO A 162 21.23 4.66 19.38
N ILE A 163 20.67 4.28 18.22
CA ILE A 163 21.04 3.05 17.48
C ILE A 163 22.56 2.97 17.24
N ASN A 164 23.21 4.12 17.03
CA ASN A 164 24.65 4.21 16.78
C ASN A 164 25.53 3.88 18.00
N SER A 165 24.96 3.67 19.19
CA SER A 165 25.71 3.29 20.40
C SER A 165 26.03 1.79 20.44
N ARG A 166 25.31 0.98 19.64
CA ARG A 166 25.44 -0.49 19.66
C ARG A 166 26.52 -1.02 18.71
N PRO A 167 27.07 -2.22 18.95
CA PRO A 167 27.88 -2.92 17.96
C PRO A 167 27.11 -3.16 16.65
N LEU A 168 27.82 -3.20 15.53
CA LEU A 168 27.22 -3.31 14.19
C LEU A 168 26.23 -4.48 14.06
N LEU A 169 26.59 -5.66 14.60
CA LEU A 169 25.73 -6.85 14.54
C LEU A 169 24.35 -6.60 15.18
N TRP A 170 24.32 -5.98 16.36
CA TRP A 170 23.07 -5.66 17.05
C TRP A 170 22.25 -4.61 16.30
N ARG A 171 22.90 -3.64 15.64
CA ARG A 171 22.20 -2.69 14.78
C ARG A 171 21.52 -3.40 13.61
N CYS A 172 22.19 -4.37 13.00
CA CYS A 172 21.59 -5.16 11.92
C CYS A 172 20.36 -5.92 12.42
N VAL A 173 20.43 -6.53 13.61
CA VAL A 173 19.27 -7.21 14.22
C VAL A 173 18.13 -6.22 14.51
N ASP A 174 18.44 -5.05 15.06
CA ASP A 174 17.46 -3.99 15.34
C ASP A 174 16.73 -3.56 14.05
N ILE A 175 17.49 -3.29 12.98
CA ILE A 175 16.95 -2.92 11.67
C ILE A 175 16.12 -4.07 11.08
N CYS A 176 16.62 -5.30 11.14
CA CYS A 176 15.90 -6.48 10.65
C CYS A 176 14.57 -6.68 11.39
N SER A 177 14.54 -6.52 12.72
CA SER A 177 13.30 -6.65 13.49
C SER A 177 12.26 -5.59 13.10
N PHE A 178 12.71 -4.35 12.91
CA PHE A 178 11.84 -3.28 12.41
C PHE A 178 11.32 -3.59 11.00
N ALA A 179 12.19 -4.03 10.08
CA ALA A 179 11.81 -4.40 8.73
C ALA A 179 10.80 -5.56 8.70
N VAL A 180 11.03 -6.59 9.52
CA VAL A 180 10.10 -7.73 9.68
C VAL A 180 8.74 -7.27 10.19
N THR A 181 8.70 -6.34 11.14
CA THR A 181 7.44 -5.75 11.65
C THR A 181 6.65 -5.10 10.51
N GLN A 182 7.32 -4.31 9.67
CA GLN A 182 6.68 -3.63 8.53
C GLN A 182 6.22 -4.63 7.45
N ILE A 183 7.07 -5.59 7.09
CA ILE A 183 6.75 -6.65 6.12
C ILE A 183 5.51 -7.43 6.56
N SER A 184 5.44 -7.82 7.84
CA SER A 184 4.30 -8.56 8.39
C SER A 184 3.01 -7.73 8.36
N GLN A 185 3.06 -6.45 8.76
CA GLN A 185 1.89 -5.57 8.73
C GLN A 185 1.31 -5.41 7.31
N GLN A 186 2.17 -5.13 6.33
CA GLN A 186 1.75 -4.99 4.93
C GLN A 186 1.21 -6.30 4.37
N SER A 187 1.86 -7.43 4.69
CA SER A 187 1.43 -8.74 4.24
C SER A 187 0.06 -9.12 4.80
N ILE A 188 -0.18 -8.87 6.10
CA ILE A 188 -1.50 -9.12 6.72
C ILE A 188 -2.58 -8.30 6.02
N LEU A 189 -2.36 -7.00 5.81
CA LEU A 189 -3.33 -6.13 5.13
C LEU A 189 -3.66 -6.65 3.74
N GLN A 190 -2.66 -7.04 2.95
CA GLN A 190 -2.88 -7.57 1.62
C GLN A 190 -3.60 -8.92 1.64
N CYS A 191 -3.25 -9.83 2.57
CA CYS A 191 -3.96 -11.09 2.72
C CYS A 191 -5.44 -10.86 3.05
N VAL A 192 -5.76 -9.96 3.98
CA VAL A 192 -7.15 -9.61 4.35
C VAL A 192 -7.92 -9.01 3.17
N LEU A 193 -7.30 -8.07 2.43
CA LEU A 193 -7.89 -7.51 1.21
C LEU A 193 -8.12 -8.59 0.15
N SER A 194 -7.20 -9.54 0.00
CA SER A 194 -7.34 -10.64 -0.96
C SER A 194 -8.47 -11.60 -0.58
N ILE A 195 -8.58 -11.95 0.70
CA ILE A 195 -9.64 -12.83 1.21
C ILE A 195 -11.00 -12.16 1.00
N THR A 196 -11.14 -10.91 1.42
CA THR A 196 -12.40 -10.17 1.28
C THR A 196 -12.79 -10.02 -0.19
N SER A 197 -11.86 -9.62 -1.05
CA SER A 197 -12.10 -9.42 -2.48
C SER A 197 -12.46 -10.71 -3.23
N VAL A 198 -11.78 -11.82 -2.94
CA VAL A 198 -12.08 -13.13 -3.56
C VAL A 198 -13.40 -13.70 -3.02
N SER A 199 -13.71 -13.48 -1.74
CA SER A 199 -14.96 -13.93 -1.12
C SER A 199 -16.19 -13.27 -1.74
N ILE A 200 -16.11 -11.96 -2.04
CA ILE A 200 -17.19 -11.22 -2.72
C ILE A 200 -17.19 -11.38 -4.25
N ASN A 201 -16.32 -12.24 -4.81
CA ASN A 201 -16.13 -12.44 -6.25
C ASN A 201 -15.72 -11.18 -7.03
N TYR A 202 -15.11 -10.20 -6.36
CA TYR A 202 -14.63 -8.98 -7.03
C TYR A 202 -13.38 -9.23 -7.88
N SER A 203 -12.52 -10.13 -7.42
CA SER A 203 -11.26 -10.51 -8.08
C SER A 203 -11.06 -12.03 -8.04
N ARG A 204 -10.18 -12.53 -8.92
CA ARG A 204 -9.81 -13.95 -8.95
C ARG A 204 -8.55 -14.20 -8.11
N PRO A 205 -8.36 -15.39 -7.54
CA PRO A 205 -7.16 -15.76 -6.78
C PRO A 205 -5.84 -15.42 -7.48
N HIS A 206 -5.72 -15.69 -8.79
CA HIS A 206 -4.50 -15.46 -9.55
C HIS A 206 -4.16 -13.97 -9.76
N ASN A 207 -5.13 -13.07 -9.59
CA ASN A 207 -4.87 -11.64 -9.67
C ASN A 207 -4.04 -11.17 -8.48
N TRP A 208 -4.12 -11.84 -7.32
CA TRP A 208 -3.41 -11.39 -6.13
C TRP A 208 -1.94 -11.84 -6.16
N LEU A 209 -1.06 -10.87 -6.40
CA LEU A 209 0.37 -11.04 -6.25
C LEU A 209 0.76 -11.01 -4.76
N GLY A 210 1.89 -11.61 -4.41
CA GLY A 210 2.49 -11.42 -3.08
C GLY A 210 2.97 -9.97 -2.90
N PRO A 211 3.08 -9.48 -1.65
CA PRO A 211 3.51 -8.10 -1.37
C PRO A 211 4.96 -7.87 -1.79
N PHE A 212 5.76 -8.93 -1.73
CA PHE A 212 7.17 -8.92 -2.05
C PHE A 212 7.45 -9.98 -3.12
N GLY A 213 8.30 -9.60 -4.08
CA GLY A 213 8.83 -10.51 -5.09
C GLY A 213 9.76 -11.57 -4.47
N TYR A 214 10.23 -12.50 -5.29
CA TYR A 214 11.29 -13.39 -4.85
C TYR A 214 12.60 -12.60 -4.71
N TRP A 215 13.29 -12.72 -3.58
CA TRP A 215 14.51 -11.97 -3.32
C TRP A 215 15.64 -12.31 -4.31
N GLY A 216 15.65 -13.53 -4.85
CA GLY A 216 16.60 -13.94 -5.88
C GLY A 216 16.31 -13.37 -7.28
N ASP A 217 15.12 -12.80 -7.49
CA ASP A 217 14.77 -12.09 -8.73
C ASP A 217 15.11 -10.58 -8.64
N ALA A 218 15.76 -10.15 -7.56
CA ALA A 218 16.25 -8.78 -7.43
C ALA A 218 17.35 -8.55 -8.47
N TYR A 219 17.00 -7.86 -9.57
CA TYR A 219 17.96 -7.44 -10.56
C TYR A 219 18.85 -6.33 -10.00
N THR A 220 20.15 -6.41 -10.26
CA THR A 220 21.05 -5.28 -10.00
C THR A 220 20.72 -4.18 -11.01
N LEU A 221 20.80 -2.91 -10.61
CA LEU A 221 20.52 -1.71 -11.43
C LEU A 221 21.50 -1.52 -12.61
N ARG A 222 22.20 -2.58 -13.04
CA ARG A 222 23.17 -2.58 -14.12
C ARG A 222 22.59 -3.31 -15.34
N ARG A 223 21.62 -2.67 -15.98
CA ARG A 223 21.25 -2.91 -17.38
C ARG A 223 20.81 -1.61 -18.01
#